data_AF-A0AAJ2IYK2-F1
#
_entry.id   AF-A0AAJ2IYK2-F1
#
_cell.length_a   1.000
_cell.length_b   1.000
_cell.length_c   1.000
_cell.angle_alpha   90.00
_cell.angle_beta   90.00
_cell.angle_gamma   90.00
#
_symmetry.space_group_name_H-M   'P 1'
#
loop_
_entity.id
_entity.type
_entity.pdbx_description
1 polymer ?
#
loop_
_entity_poly.entity_id
_entity_poly.type
_entity_poly.pdbx_seq_one_letter_code
_entity_poly.pdbx_strand_id
1 'polypeptide(L)'
;MTEKIRLGVYFGTFAPFHKGHQQQIYKCAALNDQVLLVVSGYTHDRGDKIGLPLTLRYHYLQEAFADEEDIEVAMLDETDLPPMPQGWDAWFKRLFDLLKNYQSQEITFYVGEPEYVTELSARFPQDLRTYKVEMADRQDIKISATDIRENPLLHWNEINPAFRRHFTKIVGIIGGRQSGKSTLARRLARTFNNAPFAKDIEQAITSAGNQGIIFIDNTLSPDMDLVLLIPSDNDEALLREIAEQGLAEKVVRLDDEETTRDTRAYLGRYYHAIDAISQYTGSQIDRLKY
;
A
#
# COMPACT_ATOMS: atom_id res chain seq x y z
N MET A 1 1.51 -35.49 12.29
CA MET A 1 1.74 -34.05 12.48
C MET A 1 2.91 -33.94 13.43
N THR A 2 3.98 -33.28 13.01
CA THR A 2 5.13 -32.98 13.86
C THR A 2 4.66 -32.07 15.00
N GLU A 3 5.12 -32.33 16.22
CA GLU A 3 4.81 -31.48 17.37
C GLU A 3 5.44 -30.10 17.15
N LYS A 4 4.64 -29.03 17.27
CA LYS A 4 5.08 -27.65 17.02
C LYS A 4 5.51 -26.99 18.33
N ILE A 5 6.78 -27.14 18.67
CA ILE A 5 7.34 -26.82 19.99
C ILE A 5 7.79 -25.36 20.08
N ARG A 6 8.30 -24.80 18.98
CA ARG A 6 8.87 -23.46 18.89
C ARG A 6 7.94 -22.51 18.15
N LEU A 7 7.54 -21.42 18.79
CA LEU A 7 6.76 -20.34 18.20
C LEU A 7 7.60 -19.07 18.11
N GLY A 8 7.75 -18.55 16.89
CA GLY A 8 8.26 -17.22 16.65
C GLY A 8 7.13 -16.19 16.70
N VAL A 9 7.32 -15.08 17.39
CA VAL A 9 6.35 -13.98 17.42
C VAL A 9 7.00 -12.74 16.84
N TYR A 10 6.41 -12.20 15.77
CA TYR A 10 6.85 -10.97 15.13
C TYR A 10 5.68 -10.00 15.09
N PHE A 11 5.87 -8.77 15.55
CA PHE A 11 4.80 -7.78 15.61
C PHE A 11 5.21 -6.45 15.00
N GLY A 12 4.21 -5.71 14.50
CA GLY A 12 4.44 -4.40 13.94
C GLY A 12 3.19 -3.75 13.38
N THR A 13 3.33 -2.48 13.00
CA THR A 13 2.22 -1.73 12.40
C THR A 13 1.96 -2.13 10.95
N PHE A 14 2.98 -2.50 10.17
CA PHE A 14 2.86 -2.87 8.75
C PHE A 14 2.09 -1.84 7.89
N ALA A 15 2.47 -0.57 7.98
CA ALA A 15 1.86 0.53 7.24
C ALA A 15 2.86 1.20 6.28
N PRO A 16 3.22 0.57 5.15
CA PRO A 16 2.77 -0.75 4.68
C PRO A 16 3.72 -1.90 5.05
N PHE A 17 3.29 -3.13 4.77
CA PHE A 17 4.19 -4.29 4.71
C PHE A 17 5.12 -4.21 3.49
N HIS A 18 6.39 -4.55 3.69
CA HIS A 18 7.45 -4.39 2.69
C HIS A 18 8.50 -5.50 2.81
N LYS A 19 9.36 -5.63 1.80
CA LYS A 19 10.40 -6.68 1.71
C LYS A 19 11.26 -6.81 2.96
N GLY A 20 11.58 -5.67 3.58
CA GLY A 20 12.28 -5.64 4.86
C GLY A 20 11.64 -6.48 5.96
N HIS A 21 10.35 -6.24 6.22
CA HIS A 21 9.59 -7.06 7.17
C HIS A 21 9.54 -8.52 6.73
N GLN A 22 9.31 -8.78 5.44
CA GLN A 22 9.21 -10.14 4.90
C GLN A 22 10.49 -10.96 5.13
N GLN A 23 11.67 -10.37 4.91
CA GLN A 23 12.95 -11.04 5.18
C GLN A 23 13.12 -11.41 6.65
N GLN A 24 12.71 -10.52 7.58
CA GLN A 24 12.78 -10.80 9.01
C GLN A 24 11.78 -11.89 9.42
N ILE A 25 10.58 -11.88 8.84
CA ILE A 25 9.57 -12.90 9.07
C ILE A 25 10.03 -14.27 8.56
N TYR A 26 10.67 -14.36 7.40
CA TYR A 26 11.20 -15.64 6.91
C TYR A 26 12.41 -16.13 7.70
N LYS A 27 13.24 -15.23 8.24
CA LYS A 27 14.26 -15.62 9.24
C LYS A 27 13.60 -16.21 10.49
N CYS A 28 12.53 -15.58 10.99
CA CYS A 28 11.72 -16.09 12.10
C CYS A 28 11.11 -17.46 11.79
N ALA A 29 10.51 -17.63 10.61
CA ALA A 29 9.92 -18.89 10.17
C ALA A 29 10.96 -20.02 10.02
N ALA A 30 12.17 -19.71 9.54
CA ALA A 30 13.24 -20.71 9.42
C ALA A 30 13.77 -21.22 10.78
N LEU A 31 13.56 -20.47 11.87
CA LEU A 31 14.09 -20.77 13.21
C LEU A 31 13.05 -21.38 14.16
N ASN A 32 11.78 -21.41 13.77
CA ASN A 32 10.65 -21.83 14.61
C ASN A 32 9.76 -22.82 13.84
N ASP A 33 8.91 -23.56 14.56
CA ASP A 33 7.98 -24.51 13.95
C ASP A 33 6.68 -23.82 13.50
N GLN A 34 6.36 -22.65 14.09
CA GLN A 34 5.30 -21.74 13.67
C GLN A 34 5.72 -20.29 13.87
N VAL A 35 5.04 -19.39 13.17
CA VAL A 35 5.15 -17.95 13.37
C VAL A 35 3.77 -17.34 13.62
N LEU A 36 3.68 -16.52 14.65
CA LEU A 36 2.57 -15.60 14.86
C LEU A 36 2.99 -14.19 14.45
N LEU A 37 2.37 -13.68 13.38
CA LEU A 37 2.47 -12.30 12.95
C LEU A 37 1.37 -11.47 13.60
N VAL A 38 1.74 -10.54 14.46
CA VAL A 38 0.78 -9.65 15.12
C VAL A 38 0.82 -8.29 14.46
N VAL A 39 -0.23 -7.97 13.70
CA VAL A 39 -0.44 -6.61 13.20
C VAL A 39 -1.11 -5.79 14.28
N SER A 40 -0.48 -4.68 14.65
CA SER A 40 -0.96 -3.79 15.70
C SER A 40 -1.25 -2.38 15.19
N GLY A 41 -2.16 -1.68 15.85
CA GLY A 41 -2.53 -0.33 15.49
C GLY A 41 -3.75 0.17 16.23
N TYR A 42 -4.06 1.44 16.04
CA TYR A 42 -5.20 2.11 16.67
C TYR A 42 -5.86 3.06 15.68
N THR A 43 -7.09 3.48 16.00
CA THR A 43 -7.82 4.47 15.21
C THR A 43 -7.01 5.77 15.10
N HIS A 44 -6.86 6.31 13.90
CA HIS A 44 -6.05 7.49 13.57
C HIS A 44 -4.53 7.32 13.76
N ASP A 45 -4.02 6.09 13.76
CA ASP A 45 -2.58 5.85 13.67
C ASP A 45 -2.01 6.25 12.27
N ARG A 46 -0.69 6.08 12.10
CA ARG A 46 0.01 6.43 10.85
C ARG A 46 -0.50 5.67 9.62
N GLY A 47 -1.07 4.47 9.78
CA GLY A 47 -1.67 3.71 8.70
C GLY A 47 -3.06 4.22 8.37
N ASP A 48 -3.89 4.43 9.39
CA ASP A 48 -5.26 4.95 9.22
C ASP A 48 -5.27 6.32 8.52
N LYS A 49 -4.34 7.22 8.88
CA LYS A 49 -4.17 8.54 8.25
C LYS A 49 -3.94 8.52 6.74
N ILE A 50 -3.49 7.39 6.18
CA ILE A 50 -3.28 7.23 4.74
C ILE A 50 -4.26 6.24 4.12
N GLY A 51 -5.35 5.89 4.81
CA GLY A 51 -6.36 4.94 4.35
C GLY A 51 -5.97 3.47 4.50
N LEU A 52 -4.94 3.14 5.29
CA LEU A 52 -4.55 1.77 5.67
C LEU A 52 -4.91 1.49 7.14
N PRO A 53 -6.22 1.43 7.50
CA PRO A 53 -6.63 1.10 8.86
C PRO A 53 -6.17 -0.30 9.26
N LEU A 54 -6.20 -0.58 10.57
CA LEU A 54 -5.75 -1.85 11.13
C LEU A 54 -6.39 -3.07 10.45
N THR A 55 -7.70 -3.01 10.21
CA THR A 55 -8.46 -4.08 9.55
C THR A 55 -7.97 -4.37 8.14
N LEU A 56 -7.65 -3.33 7.36
CA LEU A 56 -7.15 -3.50 5.99
C LEU A 56 -5.72 -4.07 5.98
N ARG A 57 -4.86 -3.60 6.89
CA ARG A 57 -3.51 -4.15 7.07
C ARG A 57 -3.54 -5.62 7.48
N TYR A 58 -4.46 -6.00 8.36
CA TYR A 58 -4.71 -7.39 8.74
C TYR A 58 -5.08 -8.24 7.53
N HIS A 59 -6.09 -7.84 6.75
CA HIS A 59 -6.51 -8.59 5.57
C HIS A 59 -5.41 -8.69 4.50
N TYR A 60 -4.64 -7.63 4.26
CA TYR A 60 -3.53 -7.69 3.31
C TYR A 60 -2.40 -8.60 3.78
N LEU A 61 -2.13 -8.69 5.09
CA LEU A 61 -1.17 -9.66 5.62
C LEU A 61 -1.69 -11.09 5.50
N GLN A 62 -2.98 -11.34 5.77
CA GLN A 62 -3.57 -12.65 5.54
C GLN A 62 -3.43 -13.09 4.08
N GLU A 63 -3.66 -12.17 3.13
CA GLU A 63 -3.44 -12.46 1.71
C GLU A 63 -1.96 -12.71 1.38
N ALA A 64 -1.05 -11.90 1.95
CA ALA A 64 0.39 -12.01 1.70
C ALA A 64 1.02 -13.30 2.23
N PHE A 65 0.38 -13.98 3.17
CA PHE A 65 0.84 -15.23 3.79
C PHE A 65 -0.18 -16.38 3.63
N ALA A 66 -1.11 -16.27 2.66
CA ALA A 66 -2.16 -17.26 2.47
C ALA A 66 -1.63 -18.64 2.03
N ASP A 67 -0.42 -18.68 1.47
CA ASP A 67 0.29 -19.88 1.01
C ASP A 67 1.30 -20.43 2.03
N GLU A 68 1.36 -19.86 3.24
CA GLU A 68 2.34 -20.21 4.28
C GLU A 68 1.65 -20.92 5.46
N GLU A 69 1.62 -22.25 5.45
CA GLU A 69 0.88 -23.08 6.43
C GLU A 69 1.31 -22.87 7.89
N ASP A 70 2.55 -22.45 8.12
CA ASP A 70 3.13 -22.28 9.46
C ASP A 70 3.12 -20.82 9.95
N ILE A 71 2.59 -19.88 9.13
CA ILE A 71 2.53 -18.45 9.47
C ILE A 71 1.06 -18.04 9.68
N GLU A 72 0.72 -17.70 10.92
CA GLU A 72 -0.60 -17.20 11.28
C GLU A 72 -0.56 -15.69 11.52
N VAL A 73 -1.62 -14.98 11.10
CA VAL A 73 -1.76 -13.53 11.30
C VAL A 73 -2.83 -13.27 12.36
N ALA A 74 -2.49 -12.48 13.37
CA ALA A 74 -3.41 -11.98 14.39
C ALA A 74 -3.43 -10.46 14.43
N MET A 75 -4.57 -9.91 14.85
CA MET A 75 -4.78 -8.48 15.00
C MET A 75 -4.71 -8.09 16.48
N LEU A 76 -3.98 -7.03 16.81
CA LEU A 76 -3.93 -6.42 18.14
C LEU A 76 -4.40 -4.96 18.01
N ASP A 77 -5.67 -4.71 18.33
CA ASP A 77 -6.21 -3.35 18.39
C ASP A 77 -5.71 -2.66 19.66
N GLU A 78 -5.21 -1.44 19.52
CA GLU A 78 -4.65 -0.61 20.58
C GLU A 78 -5.56 0.60 20.90
N THR A 79 -6.74 0.72 20.26
CA THR A 79 -7.58 1.94 20.31
C THR A 79 -8.03 2.34 21.72
N ASP A 80 -8.31 1.38 22.59
CA ASP A 80 -8.74 1.60 23.98
C ASP A 80 -7.58 1.41 24.98
N LEU A 81 -6.34 1.32 24.50
CA LEU A 81 -5.15 1.23 25.35
C LEU A 81 -4.59 2.63 25.66
N PRO A 82 -4.03 2.83 26.87
CA PRO A 82 -3.26 4.03 27.15
C PRO A 82 -2.06 4.14 26.20
N PRO A 83 -1.61 5.35 25.86
CA PRO A 83 -0.38 5.52 25.09
C PRO A 83 0.83 4.99 25.85
N MET A 84 1.89 4.65 25.13
CA MET A 84 3.16 4.30 25.76
C MET A 84 3.78 5.55 26.43
N PRO A 85 4.42 5.40 27.60
CA PRO A 85 4.79 4.14 28.26
C PRO A 85 3.73 3.54 29.22
N GLN A 86 2.60 4.20 29.48
CA GLN A 86 1.62 3.71 30.47
C GLN A 86 0.82 2.50 29.97
N GLY A 87 0.74 2.29 28.66
CA GLY A 87 -0.03 1.21 28.06
C GLY A 87 0.65 -0.16 28.07
N TRP A 88 1.93 -0.27 28.46
CA TRP A 88 2.72 -1.50 28.30
C TRP A 88 2.04 -2.73 28.90
N ASP A 89 1.54 -2.63 30.12
CA ASP A 89 0.89 -3.77 30.81
C ASP A 89 -0.36 -4.24 30.06
N ALA A 90 -1.19 -3.31 29.59
CA ALA A 90 -2.42 -3.62 28.88
C ALA A 90 -2.13 -4.18 27.48
N TRP A 91 -1.11 -3.66 26.80
CA TRP A 91 -0.66 -4.12 25.49
C TRP A 91 -0.10 -5.55 25.57
N PHE A 92 0.83 -5.82 26.50
CA PHE A 92 1.39 -7.16 26.69
C PHE A 92 0.36 -8.17 27.15
N LYS A 93 -0.61 -7.77 27.97
CA LYS A 93 -1.73 -8.64 28.33
C LYS A 93 -2.47 -9.13 27.08
N ARG A 94 -2.79 -8.24 26.13
CA ARG A 94 -3.44 -8.63 24.86
C ARG A 94 -2.55 -9.53 24.02
N LEU A 95 -1.26 -9.20 23.91
CA LEU A 95 -0.31 -10.03 23.18
C LEU A 95 -0.26 -11.44 23.77
N PHE A 96 -0.12 -11.58 25.09
CA PHE A 96 -0.06 -12.88 25.76
C PHE A 96 -1.39 -13.64 25.72
N ASP A 97 -2.52 -12.93 25.67
CA ASP A 97 -3.83 -13.55 25.45
C ASP A 97 -3.89 -14.25 24.08
N LEU A 98 -3.28 -13.67 23.02
CA LEU A 98 -3.17 -14.34 21.71
C LEU A 98 -2.34 -15.64 21.80
N LEU A 99 -1.29 -15.65 22.62
CA LEU A 99 -0.41 -16.81 22.78
C LEU A 99 -1.07 -18.00 23.49
N LYS A 100 -2.23 -17.83 24.12
CA LYS A 100 -2.97 -18.93 24.77
C LYS A 100 -3.52 -19.95 23.78
N ASN A 101 -3.65 -19.57 22.51
CA ASN A 101 -4.11 -20.46 21.45
C ASN A 101 -3.02 -21.44 20.97
N TYR A 102 -1.78 -21.28 21.45
CA TYR A 102 -0.63 -22.08 21.03
C TYR A 102 -0.15 -22.97 22.18
N GLN A 103 0.18 -24.21 21.83
CA GLN A 103 0.72 -25.20 22.77
C GLN A 103 2.26 -25.22 22.82
N SER A 104 2.91 -24.33 22.05
CA SER A 104 4.37 -24.25 21.96
C SER A 104 5.02 -23.97 23.32
N GLN A 105 6.10 -24.69 23.59
CA GLN A 105 6.84 -24.59 24.86
C GLN A 105 7.92 -23.51 24.82
N GLU A 106 8.47 -23.21 23.64
CA GLU A 106 9.47 -22.17 23.45
C GLU A 106 8.89 -21.04 22.60
N ILE A 107 8.91 -19.82 23.12
CA ILE A 107 8.41 -18.63 22.44
C ILE A 107 9.56 -17.62 22.28
N THR A 108 9.84 -17.24 21.05
CA THR A 108 10.86 -16.23 20.72
C THR A 108 10.21 -14.99 20.13
N PHE A 109 10.32 -13.86 20.79
CA PHE A 109 9.88 -12.56 20.28
C PHE A 109 10.98 -11.92 19.44
N TYR A 110 10.69 -11.63 18.18
CA TYR A 110 11.58 -10.93 17.27
C TYR A 110 11.20 -9.45 17.25
N VAL A 111 12.06 -8.60 17.80
CA VAL A 111 11.77 -7.17 17.98
C VAL A 111 12.82 -6.30 17.32
N GLY A 112 12.40 -5.19 16.71
CA GLY A 112 13.32 -4.28 16.02
C GLY A 112 13.72 -3.04 16.83
N GLU A 113 13.20 -2.90 18.06
CA GLU A 113 13.37 -1.71 18.90
C GLU A 113 13.84 -2.12 20.30
N PRO A 114 14.96 -1.56 20.80
CA PRO A 114 15.54 -1.96 22.09
C PRO A 114 14.61 -1.79 23.30
N GLU A 115 13.69 -0.81 23.27
CA GLU A 115 12.73 -0.59 24.35
C GLU A 115 11.83 -1.81 24.58
N TYR A 116 11.38 -2.46 23.49
CA TYR A 116 10.59 -3.68 23.57
C TYR A 116 11.35 -4.83 24.23
N VAL A 117 12.68 -4.92 24.07
CA VAL A 117 13.50 -5.94 24.74
C VAL A 117 13.39 -5.80 26.26
N THR A 118 13.55 -4.58 26.76
CA THR A 118 13.47 -4.26 28.18
C THR A 118 12.07 -4.55 28.71
N GLU A 119 11.04 -4.04 28.03
CA GLU A 119 9.67 -4.11 28.53
C GLU A 119 9.07 -5.53 28.44
N LEU A 120 9.41 -6.31 27.40
CA LEU A 120 9.04 -7.74 27.28
C LEU A 120 9.69 -8.56 28.40
N SER A 121 11.01 -8.43 28.56
CA SER A 121 11.77 -9.24 29.51
C SER A 121 11.30 -9.03 30.95
N ALA A 122 10.82 -7.82 31.27
CA ALA A 122 10.25 -7.48 32.57
C ALA A 122 8.85 -8.07 32.81
N ARG A 123 8.14 -8.52 31.77
CA ARG A 123 6.71 -8.88 31.82
C ARG A 123 6.39 -10.28 31.34
N PHE A 124 7.39 -11.13 31.11
CA PHE A 124 7.12 -12.50 30.68
C PHE A 124 6.14 -13.22 31.62
N PRO A 125 5.16 -13.95 31.06
CA PRO A 125 4.28 -14.78 31.86
C PRO A 125 5.06 -15.77 32.71
N GLN A 126 4.63 -15.95 33.96
CA GLN A 126 5.18 -16.94 34.88
C GLN A 126 4.45 -18.29 34.69
N ASP A 127 4.48 -18.82 33.46
CA ASP A 127 3.96 -20.14 33.13
C ASP A 127 5.10 -21.14 32.81
N LEU A 128 4.76 -22.34 32.35
CA LEU A 128 5.74 -23.41 32.07
C LEU A 128 6.49 -23.21 30.74
N ARG A 129 6.25 -22.12 30.02
CA ARG A 129 6.88 -21.85 28.72
C ARG A 129 8.20 -21.09 28.91
N THR A 130 9.12 -21.29 27.99
CA THR A 130 10.37 -20.54 27.91
C THR A 130 10.19 -19.36 26.96
N TYR A 131 10.51 -18.15 27.42
CA TYR A 131 10.44 -16.93 26.61
C TYR A 131 11.83 -16.38 26.32
N LYS A 132 12.04 -15.95 25.08
CA LYS A 132 13.27 -15.32 24.60
C LYS A 132 12.92 -14.05 23.82
N VAL A 133 13.80 -13.05 23.85
CA VAL A 133 13.74 -11.92 22.93
C VAL A 133 14.98 -11.95 22.05
N GLU A 134 14.77 -11.83 20.74
CA GLU A 134 15.82 -11.68 19.76
C GLU A 134 15.68 -10.30 19.08
N MET A 135 16.78 -9.54 19.06
CA MET A 135 16.83 -8.30 18.31
C MET A 135 16.94 -8.59 16.83
N ALA A 136 15.90 -8.24 16.08
CA ALA A 136 15.92 -8.29 14.63
C ALA A 136 16.82 -7.16 14.10
N ASP A 137 17.98 -7.50 13.56
CA ASP A 137 18.87 -6.51 12.95
C ASP A 137 18.16 -5.83 11.77
N ARG A 138 18.00 -4.51 11.87
CA ARG A 138 17.41 -3.66 10.83
C ARG A 138 18.50 -3.03 9.95
N GLN A 139 19.79 -3.22 10.22
CA GLN A 139 20.89 -2.55 9.49
C GLN A 139 20.98 -2.94 8.01
N ASP A 140 20.63 -4.18 7.68
CA ASP A 140 20.71 -4.69 6.30
C ASP A 140 19.60 -4.12 5.39
N ILE A 141 18.50 -3.62 5.97
CA ILE A 141 17.34 -3.13 5.22
C ILE A 141 17.21 -1.64 5.45
N LYS A 142 17.68 -0.86 4.47
CA LYS A 142 17.66 0.61 4.51
C LYS A 142 16.29 1.25 4.28
N ILE A 143 15.28 0.47 3.89
CA ILE A 143 13.96 0.98 3.55
C ILE A 143 13.11 1.05 4.82
N SER A 144 12.64 2.25 5.13
CA SER A 144 11.65 2.44 6.18
C SER A 144 10.25 2.49 5.59
N ALA A 145 9.26 2.04 6.37
CA ALA A 145 7.86 2.25 6.03
C ALA A 145 7.52 3.75 5.89
N THR A 146 8.29 4.65 6.51
CA THR A 146 8.11 6.10 6.38
C THR A 146 8.45 6.57 4.97
N ASP A 147 9.60 6.18 4.42
CA ASP A 147 10.00 6.54 3.05
C ASP A 147 8.98 6.05 2.02
N ILE A 148 8.45 4.83 2.21
CA ILE A 148 7.39 4.29 1.37
C ILE A 148 6.12 5.13 1.45
N ARG A 149 5.67 5.54 2.64
CA ARG A 149 4.46 6.36 2.78
C ARG A 149 4.61 7.73 2.13
N GLU A 150 5.80 8.32 2.21
CA GLU A 150 6.10 9.62 1.60
C GLU A 150 6.23 9.53 0.08
N ASN A 151 6.86 8.48 -0.45
CA ASN A 151 7.09 8.31 -1.88
C ASN A 151 6.84 6.85 -2.35
N PRO A 152 5.58 6.38 -2.40
CA PRO A 152 5.28 4.98 -2.68
C PRO A 152 5.78 4.49 -4.03
N LEU A 153 5.69 5.33 -5.06
CA LEU A 153 6.12 4.98 -6.42
C LEU A 153 7.64 4.85 -6.55
N LEU A 154 8.41 5.67 -5.82
CA LEU A 154 9.86 5.57 -5.77
C LEU A 154 10.31 4.24 -5.13
N HIS A 155 9.55 3.77 -4.14
CA HIS A 155 9.82 2.54 -3.40
C HIS A 155 8.93 1.37 -3.82
N TRP A 156 8.29 1.43 -5.00
CA TRP A 156 7.27 0.46 -5.43
C TRP A 156 7.71 -1.00 -5.32
N ASN A 157 8.95 -1.26 -5.70
CA ASN A 157 9.53 -2.60 -5.67
C ASN A 157 9.74 -3.13 -4.26
N GLU A 158 9.75 -2.27 -3.24
CA GLU A 158 9.91 -2.66 -1.84
C GLU A 158 8.58 -3.00 -1.17
N ILE A 159 7.46 -2.48 -1.70
CA ILE A 159 6.11 -2.74 -1.20
C ILE A 159 5.71 -4.18 -1.55
N ASN A 160 5.17 -4.90 -0.56
CA ASN A 160 4.63 -6.23 -0.80
C ASN A 160 3.45 -6.15 -1.80
N PRO A 161 3.32 -7.09 -2.75
CA PRO A 161 2.27 -7.07 -3.77
C PRO A 161 0.84 -6.91 -3.22
N ALA A 162 0.50 -7.53 -2.08
CA ALA A 162 -0.83 -7.40 -1.49
C ALA A 162 -1.16 -5.94 -1.12
N PHE A 163 -0.15 -5.17 -0.72
CA PHE A 163 -0.27 -3.77 -0.32
C PHE A 163 -0.18 -2.78 -1.48
N ARG A 164 0.34 -3.19 -2.65
CA ARG A 164 0.53 -2.30 -3.82
C ARG A 164 -0.77 -1.68 -4.33
N ARG A 165 -1.89 -2.40 -4.21
CA ARG A 165 -3.21 -1.88 -4.61
C ARG A 165 -3.55 -0.55 -3.93
N HIS A 166 -3.15 -0.40 -2.67
CA HIS A 166 -3.39 0.81 -1.87
C HIS A 166 -2.66 2.03 -2.39
N PHE A 167 -1.50 1.83 -3.00
CA PHE A 167 -0.62 2.90 -3.47
C PHE A 167 -0.72 3.13 -4.99
N THR A 168 -1.56 2.36 -5.68
CA THR A 168 -1.76 2.50 -7.13
C THR A 168 -2.49 3.81 -7.41
N LYS A 169 -1.95 4.60 -8.34
CA LYS A 169 -2.58 5.83 -8.83
C LYS A 169 -3.48 5.55 -10.02
N ILE A 170 -4.72 5.97 -9.94
CA ILE A 170 -5.77 5.71 -10.93
C ILE A 170 -6.01 6.98 -11.74
N VAL A 171 -5.55 6.99 -13.00
CA VAL A 171 -5.71 8.13 -13.91
C VAL A 171 -6.84 7.84 -14.89
N GLY A 172 -7.93 8.60 -14.78
CA GLY A 172 -9.04 8.57 -15.74
C GLY A 172 -8.77 9.47 -16.94
N ILE A 173 -8.98 8.99 -18.17
CA ILE A 173 -9.02 9.82 -19.37
C ILE A 173 -10.46 9.87 -19.87
N ILE A 174 -11.02 11.06 -19.84
CA ILE A 174 -12.46 11.28 -20.00
C ILE A 174 -12.70 12.28 -21.13
N GLY A 175 -13.73 12.04 -21.94
CA GLY A 175 -14.14 13.00 -22.97
C GLY A 175 -15.12 12.43 -24.00
N GLY A 176 -15.58 13.29 -24.90
CA GLY A 176 -16.58 12.97 -25.91
C GLY A 176 -16.23 11.80 -26.85
N ARG A 177 -17.24 11.28 -27.54
CA ARG A 177 -17.03 10.28 -28.60
C ARG A 177 -16.17 10.93 -29.70
N GLN A 178 -15.10 10.26 -30.12
CA GLN A 178 -14.10 10.75 -31.10
C GLN A 178 -13.11 11.84 -30.63
N SER A 179 -13.06 12.20 -29.33
CA SER A 179 -12.08 13.16 -28.79
C SER A 179 -10.61 12.73 -28.87
N GLY A 180 -10.33 11.48 -29.28
CA GLY A 180 -8.98 10.90 -29.27
C GLY A 180 -8.54 10.36 -27.91
N LYS A 181 -9.38 10.40 -26.87
CA LYS A 181 -9.07 9.91 -25.51
C LYS A 181 -8.48 8.51 -25.43
N SER A 182 -9.01 7.53 -26.16
CA SER A 182 -8.48 6.16 -26.13
C SER A 182 -7.08 6.08 -26.74
N THR A 183 -6.75 6.97 -27.67
CA THR A 183 -5.38 7.10 -28.19
C THR A 183 -4.48 7.76 -27.17
N LEU A 184 -4.94 8.85 -26.54
CA LEU A 184 -4.19 9.55 -25.49
C LEU A 184 -3.89 8.60 -24.32
N ALA A 185 -4.90 7.95 -23.76
CA ALA A 185 -4.77 6.98 -22.68
C ALA A 185 -3.75 5.88 -22.99
N ARG A 186 -3.86 5.26 -24.18
CA ARG A 186 -2.92 4.22 -24.61
C ARG A 186 -1.48 4.73 -24.76
N ARG A 187 -1.28 5.96 -25.25
CA ARG A 187 0.06 6.53 -25.38
C ARG A 187 0.64 6.91 -24.04
N LEU A 188 -0.15 7.51 -23.14
CA LEU A 188 0.27 7.79 -21.76
C LEU A 188 0.67 6.50 -21.04
N ALA A 189 -0.16 5.45 -21.10
CA ALA A 189 0.15 4.15 -20.54
C ALA A 189 1.52 3.61 -20.97
N ARG A 190 1.85 3.70 -22.26
CA ARG A 190 3.17 3.29 -22.78
C ARG A 190 4.31 4.14 -22.26
N THR A 191 4.07 5.45 -22.12
CA THR A 191 5.06 6.42 -21.64
C THR A 191 5.37 6.24 -20.16
N PHE A 192 4.36 5.94 -19.34
CA PHE A 192 4.52 5.61 -17.93
C PHE A 192 4.84 4.11 -17.74
N ASN A 193 5.99 3.68 -18.27
CA ASN A 193 6.54 2.32 -18.11
C ASN A 193 5.60 1.17 -18.51
N ASN A 194 4.86 1.33 -19.62
CA ASN A 194 3.84 0.37 -20.05
C ASN A 194 2.80 0.04 -18.96
N ALA A 195 2.38 1.07 -18.22
CA ALA A 195 1.31 0.99 -17.23
C ALA A 195 0.06 0.30 -17.80
N PRO A 196 -0.71 -0.42 -16.96
CA PRO A 196 -1.95 -1.03 -17.36
C PRO A 196 -2.95 0.02 -17.88
N PHE A 197 -3.62 -0.34 -18.97
CA PHE A 197 -4.72 0.41 -19.52
C PHE A 197 -5.94 -0.51 -19.67
N ALA A 198 -7.02 -0.20 -18.96
CA ALA A 198 -8.22 -1.03 -18.96
C ALA A 198 -9.49 -0.18 -18.84
N LYS A 199 -10.65 -0.85 -18.95
CA LYS A 199 -11.94 -0.27 -18.57
C LYS A 199 -12.30 -0.56 -17.11
N ASP A 200 -11.71 -1.63 -16.58
CA ASP A 200 -11.98 -2.15 -15.25
C ASP A 200 -10.78 -1.86 -14.34
N ILE A 201 -11.05 -1.20 -13.21
CA ILE A 201 -10.03 -0.78 -12.25
C ILE A 201 -9.42 -1.99 -11.54
N GLU A 202 -10.24 -2.95 -11.09
CA GLU A 202 -9.79 -4.11 -10.33
C GLU A 202 -8.84 -4.98 -11.17
N GLN A 203 -9.19 -5.20 -12.43
CA GLN A 203 -8.35 -5.90 -13.39
C GLN A 203 -7.02 -5.16 -13.64
N ALA A 204 -7.05 -3.83 -13.74
CA ALA A 204 -5.85 -3.05 -13.98
C ALA A 204 -4.91 -3.03 -12.76
N ILE A 205 -5.46 -2.94 -11.54
CA ILE A 205 -4.70 -2.96 -10.28
C ILE A 205 -3.93 -4.26 -10.12
N THR A 206 -4.56 -5.40 -10.45
CA THR A 206 -3.99 -6.74 -10.29
C THR A 206 -3.06 -7.15 -11.44
N SER A 207 -2.98 -6.34 -12.50
CA SER A 207 -2.13 -6.61 -13.66
C SER A 207 -0.65 -6.60 -13.29
N ALA A 208 0.12 -7.57 -13.82
CA ALA A 208 1.57 -7.63 -13.65
C ALA A 208 2.31 -6.38 -14.18
N GLY A 209 1.70 -5.63 -15.10
CA GLY A 209 2.24 -4.38 -15.61
C GLY A 209 2.09 -3.20 -14.64
N ASN A 210 1.35 -3.34 -13.54
CA ASN A 210 1.12 -2.26 -12.58
C ASN A 210 2.41 -1.91 -11.83
N GLN A 211 2.99 -0.76 -12.20
CA GLN A 211 4.14 -0.14 -11.55
C GLN A 211 3.72 1.07 -10.69
N GLY A 212 2.47 1.06 -10.21
CA GLY A 212 1.89 2.06 -9.33
C GLY A 212 1.09 3.15 -10.02
N ILE A 213 0.91 3.06 -11.34
CA ILE A 213 -0.01 3.92 -12.09
C ILE A 213 -0.81 3.04 -13.04
N ILE A 214 -2.12 3.28 -13.13
CA ILE A 214 -3.02 2.67 -14.11
C ILE A 214 -3.82 3.74 -14.84
N PHE A 215 -4.25 3.42 -16.06
CA PHE A 215 -5.05 4.30 -16.90
C PHE A 215 -6.42 3.70 -17.21
N ILE A 216 -7.47 4.50 -17.03
CA ILE A 216 -8.87 4.09 -17.24
C ILE A 216 -9.50 4.99 -18.30
N ASP A 217 -10.11 4.42 -19.33
CA ASP A 217 -10.86 5.18 -20.35
C ASP A 217 -12.36 5.14 -20.05
N ASN A 218 -12.95 6.33 -19.91
CA ASN A 218 -14.40 6.55 -19.93
C ASN A 218 -15.26 5.81 -18.91
N THR A 219 -14.64 5.23 -17.89
CA THR A 219 -15.35 4.56 -16.79
C THR A 219 -15.08 5.38 -15.55
N LEU A 220 -15.94 6.37 -15.28
CA LEU A 220 -15.78 7.22 -14.09
C LEU A 220 -15.94 6.37 -12.84
N SER A 221 -15.02 6.57 -11.89
CA SER A 221 -15.06 5.95 -10.57
C SER A 221 -14.64 6.98 -9.53
N PRO A 222 -15.29 7.03 -8.36
CA PRO A 222 -14.88 7.92 -7.27
C PRO A 222 -13.44 7.63 -6.79
N ASP A 223 -12.95 6.42 -7.04
CA ASP A 223 -11.59 5.98 -6.69
C ASP A 223 -10.51 6.59 -7.59
N MET A 224 -10.87 7.28 -8.67
CA MET A 224 -9.90 7.97 -9.51
C MET A 224 -9.13 9.02 -8.71
N ASP A 225 -7.81 9.03 -8.89
CA ASP A 225 -6.91 9.99 -8.26
C ASP A 225 -6.79 11.28 -9.09
N LEU A 226 -6.85 11.16 -10.42
CA LEU A 226 -6.70 12.24 -11.39
C LEU A 226 -7.62 11.98 -12.58
N VAL A 227 -8.33 13.02 -13.04
CA VAL A 227 -9.19 12.96 -14.23
C VAL A 227 -8.67 13.92 -15.29
N LEU A 228 -8.19 13.37 -16.40
CA LEU A 228 -7.79 14.12 -17.58
C LEU A 228 -8.98 14.27 -18.51
N LEU A 229 -9.58 15.47 -18.54
CA LEU A 229 -10.75 15.78 -19.36
C LEU A 229 -10.33 16.40 -20.69
N ILE A 230 -10.63 15.73 -21.81
CA ILE A 230 -10.55 16.33 -23.14
C ILE A 230 -11.89 17.02 -23.42
N PRO A 231 -11.94 18.36 -23.42
CA PRO A 231 -13.19 19.09 -23.51
C PRO A 231 -13.85 18.97 -24.89
N SER A 232 -15.17 19.07 -24.90
CA SER A 232 -16.00 19.16 -26.10
C SER A 232 -17.18 20.12 -25.88
N ASP A 233 -17.80 20.58 -26.97
CA ASP A 233 -18.88 21.58 -26.92
C ASP A 233 -20.12 21.13 -26.13
N ASN A 234 -20.25 19.84 -25.81
CA ASN A 234 -21.41 19.24 -25.13
C ASN A 234 -21.04 18.47 -23.85
N ASP A 235 -20.13 19.00 -23.04
CA ASP A 235 -19.66 18.34 -21.81
C ASP A 235 -20.56 18.51 -20.58
N GLU A 236 -21.67 19.25 -20.64
CA GLU A 236 -22.48 19.52 -19.44
C GLU A 236 -22.90 18.26 -18.70
N ALA A 237 -23.37 17.22 -19.41
CA ALA A 237 -23.76 15.96 -18.79
C ALA A 237 -22.56 15.25 -18.14
N LEU A 238 -21.40 15.29 -18.80
CA LEU A 238 -20.16 14.67 -18.34
C LEU A 238 -19.59 15.38 -17.11
N LEU A 239 -19.63 16.71 -17.09
CA LEU A 239 -19.22 17.52 -15.93
C LEU A 239 -20.14 17.30 -14.73
N ARG A 240 -21.45 17.12 -14.96
CA ARG A 240 -22.39 16.72 -13.90
C ARG A 240 -22.04 15.35 -13.34
N GLU A 241 -21.79 14.36 -14.19
CA GLU A 241 -21.39 13.01 -13.76
C GLU A 241 -20.07 13.03 -12.96
N ILE A 242 -19.07 13.79 -13.42
CA ILE A 242 -17.81 14.00 -12.68
C ILE A 242 -18.07 14.61 -11.29
N ALA A 243 -18.96 15.59 -11.21
CA ALA A 243 -19.31 16.23 -9.93
C ALA A 243 -20.07 15.28 -9.00
N GLU A 244 -21.01 14.50 -9.54
CA GLU A 244 -21.76 13.46 -8.80
C GLU A 244 -20.84 12.38 -8.22
N GLN A 245 -19.74 12.07 -8.90
CA GLN A 245 -18.70 11.15 -8.42
C GLN A 245 -17.67 11.79 -7.46
N GLY A 246 -17.82 13.08 -7.13
CA GLY A 246 -16.89 13.80 -6.26
C GLY A 246 -15.50 14.04 -6.87
N LEU A 247 -15.40 14.03 -8.21
CA LEU A 247 -14.13 14.12 -8.92
C LEU A 247 -13.78 15.53 -9.39
N ALA A 248 -14.63 16.53 -9.15
CA ALA A 248 -14.47 17.89 -9.67
C ALA A 248 -13.10 18.51 -9.38
N GLU A 249 -12.61 18.39 -8.13
CA GLU A 249 -11.30 18.89 -7.70
C GLU A 249 -10.11 18.07 -8.24
N LYS A 250 -10.38 16.90 -8.84
CA LYS A 250 -9.38 16.01 -9.43
C LYS A 250 -9.26 16.19 -10.95
N VAL A 251 -10.02 17.12 -11.54
CA VAL A 251 -10.04 17.33 -13.00
C VAL A 251 -8.92 18.25 -13.45
N VAL A 252 -8.18 17.82 -14.48
CA VAL A 252 -7.34 18.66 -15.32
C VAL A 252 -7.95 18.73 -16.70
N ARG A 253 -8.30 19.93 -17.15
CA ARG A 253 -8.84 20.18 -18.48
C ARG A 253 -7.69 20.26 -19.49
N LEU A 254 -7.76 19.44 -20.52
CA LEU A 254 -6.80 19.41 -21.62
C LEU A 254 -7.35 20.26 -22.79
N ASP A 255 -7.47 21.56 -22.57
CA ASP A 255 -8.05 22.56 -23.50
C ASP A 255 -7.01 23.21 -24.43
N ASP A 256 -5.86 22.55 -24.62
CA ASP A 256 -4.80 23.01 -25.50
C ASP A 256 -5.30 23.36 -26.91
N GLU A 257 -4.84 24.49 -27.44
CA GLU A 257 -5.24 25.02 -28.74
C GLU A 257 -4.42 24.46 -29.91
N GLU A 258 -5.02 24.47 -31.10
CA GLU A 258 -4.35 24.05 -32.32
C GLU A 258 -3.24 25.03 -32.69
N THR A 259 -2.13 24.50 -33.20
CA THR A 259 -1.05 25.30 -33.74
C THR A 259 -0.76 24.93 -35.19
N THR A 260 0.03 25.73 -35.89
CA THR A 260 0.46 25.43 -37.27
C THR A 260 1.20 24.09 -37.40
N ARG A 261 1.83 23.61 -36.31
CA ARG A 261 2.53 22.31 -36.24
C ARG A 261 1.67 21.21 -35.63
N ASP A 262 0.72 21.55 -34.76
CA ASP A 262 -0.18 20.61 -34.08
C ASP A 262 -1.65 20.98 -34.38
N THR A 263 -2.07 20.66 -35.59
CA THR A 263 -3.38 21.01 -36.18
C THR A 263 -4.58 20.28 -35.56
N ARG A 264 -4.36 19.49 -34.50
CA ARG A 264 -5.43 18.87 -33.70
C ARG A 264 -5.23 19.10 -32.21
N ALA A 265 -4.25 19.93 -31.84
CA ALA A 265 -3.78 20.15 -30.47
C ALA A 265 -3.47 18.85 -29.69
N TYR A 266 -3.15 17.76 -30.39
CA TYR A 266 -2.90 16.46 -29.76
C TYR A 266 -1.60 16.48 -28.95
N LEU A 267 -0.55 17.07 -29.52
CA LEU A 267 0.76 17.13 -28.89
C LEU A 267 0.71 18.02 -27.63
N GLY A 268 0.02 19.15 -27.70
CA GLY A 268 -0.26 20.02 -26.54
C GLY A 268 -0.91 19.24 -25.40
N ARG A 269 -2.09 18.66 -25.67
CA ARG A 269 -2.82 17.84 -24.69
C ARG A 269 -2.00 16.68 -24.13
N TYR A 270 -1.21 16.02 -24.97
CA TYR A 270 -0.35 14.91 -24.55
C TYR A 270 0.74 15.36 -23.59
N TYR A 271 1.40 16.48 -23.85
CA TYR A 271 2.39 17.03 -22.94
C TYR A 271 1.74 17.55 -21.66
N HIS A 272 0.65 18.31 -21.75
CA HIS A 272 -0.10 18.77 -20.59
C HIS A 272 -0.51 17.61 -19.67
N ALA A 273 -1.02 16.51 -20.24
CA ALA A 273 -1.32 15.29 -19.50
C ALA A 273 -0.08 14.70 -18.79
N ILE A 274 1.08 14.65 -19.44
CA ILE A 274 2.33 14.18 -18.81
C ILE A 274 2.70 15.05 -17.61
N ASP A 275 2.62 16.38 -17.72
CA ASP A 275 2.92 17.28 -16.60
C ASP A 275 1.94 17.08 -15.45
N ALA A 276 0.64 17.01 -15.74
CA ALA A 276 -0.39 16.81 -14.75
C ALA A 276 -0.18 15.49 -13.97
N ILE A 277 0.10 14.40 -14.68
CA ILE A 277 0.40 13.10 -14.05
C ILE A 277 1.70 13.19 -13.25
N SER A 278 2.74 13.83 -13.77
CA SER A 278 4.05 13.93 -13.09
C SER A 278 3.95 14.73 -11.80
N GLN A 279 3.23 15.87 -11.84
CA GLN A 279 2.97 16.70 -10.67
C GLN A 279 2.16 15.95 -9.61
N TYR A 280 1.16 15.18 -10.04
CA TYR A 280 0.27 14.47 -9.12
C TYR A 280 0.93 13.21 -8.51
N THR A 281 1.67 12.45 -9.32
CA THR A 281 2.22 11.16 -8.92
C THR A 281 3.65 11.26 -8.39
N GLY A 282 4.35 12.37 -8.63
CA GLY A 282 5.80 12.49 -8.38
C GLY A 282 6.65 11.69 -9.37
N SER A 283 6.06 10.99 -10.34
CA SER A 283 6.78 10.26 -11.39
C SER A 283 7.34 11.25 -12.41
N GLN A 284 8.65 11.27 -12.62
CA GLN A 284 9.26 12.13 -13.63
C GLN A 284 9.35 11.43 -14.98
N ILE A 285 8.83 12.07 -16.03
CA ILE A 285 9.06 11.69 -17.42
C ILE A 285 9.77 12.85 -18.11
N ASP A 286 10.99 12.60 -18.58
CA ASP A 286 11.73 13.58 -19.34
C ASP A 286 11.06 13.83 -20.69
N ARG A 287 10.69 15.09 -20.92
CA ARG A 287 10.21 15.54 -22.23
C ARG A 287 11.38 15.67 -23.19
N LEU A 288 11.22 15.11 -24.37
CA LEU A 288 12.10 15.45 -25.49
C LEU A 288 11.85 16.91 -25.87
N LYS A 289 12.88 17.75 -25.72
CA LYS A 289 12.87 19.13 -26.20
C LYS A 289 13.00 19.09 -27.73
N TYR A 290 11.99 19.58 -28.42
CA TYR A 290 11.98 19.76 -29.88
C TYR A 290 11.91 21.23 -30.23
#